data_AF-A0A382BP48-F1
#
_entry.id   AF-A0A382BP48-F1
#
_cell.length_a   1.000
_cell.length_b   1.000
_cell.length_c   1.000
_cell.angle_alpha   90.00
_cell.angle_beta   90.00
_cell.angle_gamma   90.00
#
_symmetry.space_group_name_H-M   'P 1'
#
loop_
_entity.id
_entity.type
_entity.pdbx_description
1 polymer ?
#
loop_
_entity_poly.entity_id
_entity_poly.type
_entity_poly.pdbx_seq_one_letter_code
_entity_poly.pdbx_strand_id
1 'polypeptide(L)'
;MREDYKRWSMATRTVHQNVEEFNRAITIREKMVETFCNGLEVKEGSRYWKIISTSGSGSQKSVNGFIAKAGDKKFREGDMLKAAGWAAPARNFARGNVLDGTGFENARWTGIG
;
A
#
# COMPACT_ATOMS: atom_id res chain seq x y z
N MET A 1 -9.17 -2.47 1.89
CA MET A 1 -7.74 -2.19 2.16
C MET A 1 -7.30 -2.58 3.56
N ARG A 2 -7.78 -1.92 4.65
CA ARG A 2 -7.37 -2.32 6.03
C ARG A 2 -7.80 -3.74 6.39
N GLU A 3 -9.05 -4.09 6.09
CA GLU A 3 -9.57 -5.44 6.33
C GLU A 3 -8.88 -6.51 5.48
N ASP A 4 -8.57 -6.22 4.22
CA ASP A 4 -7.80 -7.14 3.36
C ASP A 4 -6.38 -7.36 3.89
N TYR A 5 -5.73 -6.30 4.38
CA TYR A 5 -4.39 -6.39 4.98
C TYR A 5 -4.40 -7.26 6.25
N LYS A 6 -5.40 -7.09 7.13
CA LYS A 6 -5.60 -7.97 8.29
C LYS A 6 -5.79 -9.43 7.84
N ARG A 7 -6.68 -9.67 6.87
CA ARG A 7 -6.96 -11.01 6.34
C ARG A 7 -5.70 -11.70 5.82
N TRP A 8 -4.89 -11.01 5.02
CA TRP A 8 -3.66 -11.58 4.48
C TRP A 8 -2.57 -11.79 5.53
N SER A 9 -2.43 -10.86 6.48
CA SER A 9 -1.49 -11.01 7.61
C SER A 9 -1.81 -12.24 8.49
N MET A 10 -3.10 -12.57 8.61
CA MET A 10 -3.55 -13.76 9.36
C MET A 10 -3.31 -15.07 8.60
N ALA A 11 -3.31 -15.04 7.26
CA ALA A 11 -3.17 -16.23 6.42
C ALA A 11 -1.76 -16.85 6.45
N THR A 12 -0.74 -16.07 6.79
CA THR A 12 0.68 -16.50 6.79
C THR A 12 1.22 -16.88 8.17
N ARG A 13 0.33 -17.19 9.14
CA ARG A 13 0.75 -17.45 10.53
C ARG A 13 1.58 -18.73 10.67
N THR A 14 2.75 -18.61 11.28
CA THR A 14 3.46 -19.76 11.86
C THR A 14 2.89 -20.07 13.24
N VAL A 15 2.67 -21.35 13.53
CA VAL A 15 2.21 -21.82 14.85
C VAL A 15 3.45 -22.27 15.63
N HIS A 16 3.69 -21.67 16.80
CA HIS A 16 4.81 -22.03 17.67
C HIS A 16 4.36 -23.12 18.66
N GLN A 17 5.25 -24.07 18.99
CA GLN A 17 4.98 -25.11 19.99
C GLN A 17 5.02 -24.57 21.44
N ASN A 18 5.75 -23.47 21.65
CA ASN A 18 5.82 -22.77 22.94
C ASN A 18 4.71 -21.72 23.03
N VAL A 19 3.86 -21.82 24.06
CA VAL A 19 2.70 -20.94 24.28
C VAL A 19 3.10 -19.49 24.57
N GLU A 20 4.18 -19.26 25.33
CA GLU A 20 4.65 -17.91 25.66
C GLU A 20 5.22 -17.21 24.44
N GLU A 21 6.03 -17.92 23.66
CA GLU A 21 6.57 -17.42 22.39
C GLU A 21 5.46 -17.14 21.38
N PHE A 22 4.46 -18.04 21.31
CA PHE A 22 3.27 -17.86 20.48
C PHE A 22 2.52 -16.56 20.86
N ASN A 23 2.22 -16.36 22.14
CA ASN A 23 1.51 -15.17 22.61
C ASN A 23 2.30 -13.88 22.31
N ARG A 24 3.61 -13.89 22.56
CA ARG A 24 4.49 -12.76 22.24
C ARG A 24 4.47 -12.42 20.75
N ALA A 25 4.56 -13.44 19.89
CA ALA A 25 4.56 -13.26 18.44
C ALA A 25 3.22 -12.70 17.94
N ILE A 26 2.09 -13.13 18.52
CA ILE A 26 0.77 -12.61 18.21
C ILE A 26 0.67 -11.13 18.60
N THR A 27 1.02 -10.76 19.83
CA THR A 27 0.95 -9.37 20.30
C THR A 27 1.81 -8.43 19.45
N ILE A 28 3.04 -8.83 19.12
CA ILE A 28 3.92 -8.04 18.25
C ILE A 28 3.27 -7.83 16.88
N ARG A 29 2.72 -8.89 16.28
CA ARG A 29 2.10 -8.83 14.97
C ARG A 29 0.86 -7.95 14.96
N GLU A 30 -0.03 -8.11 15.93
CA GLU A 30 -1.23 -7.28 16.07
C GLU A 30 -0.86 -5.81 16.16
N LYS A 31 0.14 -5.48 17.00
CA LYS A 31 0.65 -4.11 17.12
C LYS A 31 1.26 -3.60 15.82
N MET A 32 2.00 -4.42 15.07
CA MET A 32 2.55 -4.05 13.76
C MET A 32 1.45 -3.78 12.74
N VAL A 33 0.43 -4.65 12.68
CA VAL A 33 -0.71 -4.51 11.78
C VAL A 33 -1.50 -3.24 12.08
N GLU A 34 -1.78 -2.99 13.36
CA GLU A 34 -2.46 -1.79 13.82
C GLU A 34 -1.67 -0.53 13.46
N THR A 35 -0.37 -0.50 13.79
CA THR A 35 0.50 0.64 13.52
C THR A 35 0.57 0.94 12.02
N PHE A 36 0.71 -0.09 11.18
CA PHE A 36 0.71 0.08 9.73
C PHE A 36 -0.63 0.58 9.20
N CYS A 37 -1.74 -0.02 9.64
CA CYS A 37 -3.09 0.40 9.21
C CYS A 37 -3.39 1.85 9.59
N ASN A 38 -2.96 2.28 10.78
CA ASN A 38 -3.13 3.65 11.25
C ASN A 38 -2.19 4.63 10.54
N GLY A 39 -0.99 4.18 10.16
CA GLY A 39 -0.01 4.98 9.43
C GLY A 39 -0.29 5.14 7.94
N LEU A 40 -1.21 4.35 7.37
CA LEU A 40 -1.56 4.38 5.96
C LEU A 40 -2.71 5.36 5.69
N GLU A 41 -2.43 6.37 4.89
CA GLU A 41 -3.32 7.47 4.56
C GLU A 41 -3.45 7.63 3.03
N VAL A 42 -4.67 7.86 2.55
CA VAL A 42 -4.93 8.24 1.17
C VAL A 42 -5.43 9.67 1.14
N LYS A 43 -4.66 10.58 0.55
CA LYS A 43 -5.03 11.99 0.39
C LYS A 43 -5.53 12.27 -1.01
N GLU A 44 -6.67 12.93 -1.10
CA GLU A 44 -7.19 13.41 -2.37
C GLU A 44 -6.43 14.63 -2.84
N GLY A 45 -5.96 14.61 -4.09
CA GLY A 45 -5.51 15.78 -4.81
C GLY A 45 -6.42 16.08 -6.01
N SER A 46 -6.11 17.16 -6.73
CA SER A 46 -6.86 17.53 -7.94
C SER A 46 -6.82 16.41 -8.99
N ARG A 47 -5.64 15.87 -9.29
CA ARG A 47 -5.44 14.88 -10.37
C ARG A 47 -5.14 13.46 -9.89
N TYR A 48 -4.72 13.30 -8.64
CA TYR A 48 -4.26 12.01 -8.13
C TYR A 48 -4.76 11.78 -6.70
N TRP A 49 -5.02 10.52 -6.37
CA TRP A 49 -4.98 10.05 -5.00
C TRP A 49 -3.53 9.82 -4.61
N LYS A 50 -3.10 10.37 -3.47
CA LYS A 50 -1.75 10.22 -2.93
C LYS A 50 -1.78 9.19 -1.81
N ILE A 51 -0.93 8.18 -1.90
CA ILE A 51 -0.78 7.14 -0.88
C ILE A 51 0.42 7.51 0.00
N ILE A 52 0.16 7.73 1.28
CA ILE A 52 1.16 8.10 2.28
C ILE A 52 1.24 6.96 3.30
N SER A 53 2.45 6.54 3.63
CA SER A 53 2.69 5.66 4.78
C SER A 53 3.48 6.38 5.85
N THR A 54 3.25 5.99 7.09
CA THR A 54 4.03 6.40 8.25
C THR A 54 4.86 5.21 8.70
N SER A 55 6.13 5.44 9.04
CA SER A 55 7.04 4.41 9.54
C SER A 55 6.47 3.70 10.77
N GLY A 56 6.92 2.49 11.04
CA GLY A 56 6.50 1.72 12.23
C GLY A 56 6.84 2.40 13.56
N SER A 57 7.76 3.38 13.57
CA SER A 57 8.07 4.22 14.73
C SER A 57 7.13 5.42 14.89
N GLY A 58 6.25 5.68 13.92
CA GLY A 58 5.33 6.82 13.91
C GLY A 58 5.97 8.18 13.57
N SER A 59 7.28 8.22 13.38
CA SER A 59 8.04 9.48 13.31
C SER A 59 8.29 10.00 11.90
N GLN A 60 8.20 9.15 10.86
CA GLN A 60 8.51 9.54 9.49
C GLN A 60 7.35 9.23 8.56
N LYS A 61 7.04 10.15 7.64
CA LYS A 61 6.05 9.97 6.59
C LYS A 61 6.71 9.93 5.22
N SER A 62 6.29 9.01 4.38
CA SER A 62 6.74 8.87 2.99
C SER A 62 5.53 8.77 2.05
N VAL A 63 5.71 9.18 0.80
CA VAL A 63 4.72 8.96 -0.26
C VAL A 63 5.09 7.71 -1.01
N ASN A 64 4.26 6.69 -0.90
CA ASN A 64 4.50 5.40 -1.54
C ASN A 64 4.24 5.50 -3.04
N GLY A 65 3.22 6.28 -3.43
CA GLY A 65 2.84 6.46 -4.82
C GLY A 65 1.54 7.24 -4.99
N PHE A 66 1.06 7.24 -6.22
CA PHE A 66 -0.12 7.98 -6.65
C PHE A 66 -1.01 7.12 -7.54
N ILE A 67 -2.32 7.35 -7.48
CA ILE A 67 -3.30 6.75 -8.39
C ILE A 67 -3.94 7.87 -9.22
N ALA A 68 -3.97 7.72 -10.54
CA ALA A 68 -4.63 8.68 -11.42
C ALA A 68 -6.15 8.69 -11.20
N LYS A 69 -6.71 9.87 -10.89
CA LYS A 69 -8.17 10.04 -10.67
C LYS A 69 -8.96 10.03 -11.97
N ALA A 70 -8.35 10.56 -13.02
CA ALA A 70 -8.95 10.66 -14.34
C ALA A 70 -7.86 10.45 -15.38
N GLY A 71 -8.25 9.87 -16.50
CA GLY A 71 -7.35 9.68 -17.63
C GLY A 71 -6.84 11.01 -18.20
N ASP A 72 -5.64 10.97 -18.78
CA ASP A 72 -5.11 11.99 -19.66
C ASP A 72 -4.49 11.34 -20.91
N LYS A 73 -3.77 12.13 -21.72
CA LYS A 73 -3.13 11.64 -22.95
C LYS A 73 -2.16 10.47 -22.72
N LYS A 74 -1.62 10.30 -21.50
CA LYS A 74 -0.58 9.32 -21.17
C LYS A 74 -1.02 8.26 -20.18
N PHE A 75 -1.93 8.58 -19.25
CA PHE A 75 -2.37 7.68 -18.19
C PHE A 75 -3.87 7.50 -18.20
N ARG A 76 -4.33 6.31 -17.81
CA ARG A 76 -5.74 6.00 -17.61
C ARG A 76 -6.12 6.25 -16.16
N GLU A 77 -7.42 6.37 -15.92
CA GLU A 77 -7.96 6.34 -14.56
C GLU A 77 -7.57 5.02 -13.87
N GLY A 78 -7.17 5.10 -12.61
CA GLY A 78 -6.70 3.96 -11.83
C GLY A 78 -5.23 3.58 -12.03
N ASP A 79 -4.53 4.22 -12.99
CA ASP A 79 -3.10 3.94 -13.19
C ASP A 79 -2.29 4.26 -11.94
N MET A 80 -1.53 3.26 -11.49
CA MET A 80 -0.54 3.38 -10.42
C MET A 80 0.72 4.08 -10.93
N LEU A 81 1.17 5.10 -10.21
CA LEU A 81 2.37 5.86 -10.52
C LEU A 81 3.32 5.93 -9.32
N LYS A 82 4.62 5.76 -9.60
CA LYS A 82 5.68 5.89 -8.59
C LYS A 82 5.79 7.36 -8.13
N ALA A 83 6.07 7.59 -6.85
CA ALA A 83 6.36 8.93 -6.36
C ALA A 83 7.70 9.47 -6.93
N ALA A 84 7.67 10.69 -7.48
CA ALA A 84 8.89 11.45 -7.79
C ALA A 84 9.27 12.41 -6.65
N GLY A 85 8.31 12.72 -5.78
CA GLY A 85 8.47 13.51 -4.58
C GLY A 85 7.15 13.59 -3.81
N TRP A 86 7.10 14.45 -2.79
CA TRP A 86 5.92 14.58 -1.95
C TRP A 86 4.68 15.04 -2.70
N ALA A 87 4.85 15.96 -3.67
CA ALA A 87 3.73 16.62 -4.34
C ALA A 87 3.21 15.87 -5.58
N ALA A 88 4.07 15.12 -6.27
CA ALA A 88 3.74 14.61 -7.61
C ALA A 88 4.37 13.24 -7.93
N PRO A 89 3.72 12.47 -8.83
CA PRO A 89 4.28 11.22 -9.35
C PRO A 89 5.34 11.44 -10.44
N ALA A 90 6.17 10.42 -10.64
CA ALA A 90 6.96 10.24 -11.84
C ALA A 90 6.02 9.91 -13.01
N ARG A 91 5.98 10.78 -14.02
CA ARG A 91 5.12 10.64 -15.21
C ARG A 91 5.83 9.97 -16.38
N ASN A 92 6.76 9.06 -16.11
CA ASN A 92 7.48 8.33 -17.16
C ASN A 92 6.67 7.16 -17.73
N PHE A 93 6.07 6.32 -16.89
CA PHE A 93 5.21 5.20 -17.30
C PHE A 93 4.27 4.75 -16.16
N ALA A 94 3.14 4.15 -16.53
CA ALA A 94 2.20 3.54 -15.58
C ALA A 94 2.83 2.26 -15.01
N ARG A 95 2.71 2.07 -13.70
CA ARG A 95 3.28 0.92 -13.00
C ARG A 95 2.36 -0.29 -13.02
N GLY A 96 1.06 -0.05 -13.10
CA GLY A 96 0.03 -1.09 -13.29
C GLY A 96 -1.36 -0.52 -13.06
N ASN A 97 -2.38 -1.25 -13.49
CA ASN A 97 -3.77 -0.92 -13.28
C ASN A 97 -4.58 -2.21 -13.35
N VAL A 98 -5.14 -2.65 -12.23
CA VAL A 98 -5.92 -3.90 -12.18
C VAL A 98 -7.31 -3.76 -12.84
N LEU A 99 -7.73 -2.52 -13.11
CA LEU A 99 -9.02 -2.18 -13.71
C LEU A 99 -8.92 -2.00 -15.24
N ASP A 100 -7.76 -2.30 -15.85
CA ASP A 100 -7.53 -2.08 -17.28
C ASP A 100 -8.14 -3.16 -18.21
N GLY A 101 -8.91 -4.10 -17.64
CA GLY A 101 -9.53 -5.20 -18.36
C GLY A 101 -8.67 -6.47 -18.42
N THR A 102 -7.42 -6.43 -17.95
CA THR A 102 -6.56 -7.61 -17.88
C THR A 102 -6.57 -8.32 -16.52
N GLY A 103 -7.19 -7.70 -15.52
CA GLY A 103 -7.41 -8.29 -14.21
C GLY A 103 -6.12 -8.58 -13.44
N PHE A 104 -6.18 -9.59 -12.57
CA PHE A 104 -5.06 -9.95 -11.70
C PHE A 104 -3.96 -10.77 -12.41
N GLU A 105 -4.19 -11.22 -13.64
CA GLU A 105 -3.21 -12.02 -14.40
C GLU A 105 -1.94 -11.23 -14.72
N ASN A 106 -2.07 -9.90 -14.88
CA ASN A 106 -0.95 -8.99 -15.10
C ASN A 106 -0.53 -8.23 -13.83
N ALA A 107 -1.03 -8.65 -12.66
CA ALA A 107 -0.62 -8.07 -11.39
C ALA A 107 0.86 -8.38 -11.14
N ARG A 108 1.68 -7.33 -11.09
CA ARG A 108 3.11 -7.41 -10.83
C ARG A 108 3.53 -6.36 -9.83
N TRP A 109 4.70 -6.56 -9.23
CA TRP A 109 5.31 -5.54 -8.37
C TRP A 109 5.46 -4.21 -9.13
N THR A 110 4.86 -3.15 -8.58
CA THR A 110 4.76 -1.84 -9.23
C THR A 110 5.80 -0.82 -8.72
N GLY A 111 6.59 -1.18 -7.71
CA GLY A 111 7.61 -0.30 -7.13
C GLY A 111 7.05 0.92 -6.40
N ILE A 112 5.78 0.85 -5.97
CA ILE A 112 5.12 1.77 -5.04
C ILE A 112 5.34 1.20 -3.64
N GLY A 113 5.98 1.98 -2.74
CA GLY A 113 6.41 1.53 -1.42
C GLY A 113 6.82 2.68 -0.52
#